data_AF-X1E988-F1
#
_entry.id   AF-X1E988-F1
#
_cell.length_a   1.000
_cell.length_b   1.000
_cell.length_c   1.000
_cell.angle_alpha   90.00
_cell.angle_beta   90.00
_cell.angle_gamma   90.00
#
_symmetry.space_group_name_H-M   'P 1'
#
loop_
_entity.id
_entity.type
_entity.pdbx_description
1 polymer ?
#
loop_
_entity_poly.entity_id
_entity_poly.type
_entity_poly.pdbx_seq_one_letter_code
_entity_poly.pdbx_strand_id
1 'polypeptide(L)' 'MKKFIIVSGNIGCGKSSLTDLLSKRLGWKDYKGRSTRENS' A
#
# COMPACT_ATOMS: atom_id res chain seq x y z
N MET A 1 -2.39 19.38 11.07
CA MET A 1 -2.33 18.07 11.74
C MET A 1 -1.88 17.01 10.75
N LYS A 2 -0.94 16.13 11.11
CA LYS A 2 -0.52 15.00 10.26
C LYS A 2 -1.44 13.79 10.55
N LYS A 3 -1.85 13.06 9.51
CA LYS A 3 -2.71 11.87 9.60
C LYS A 3 -1.97 10.67 9.00
N PHE A 4 -2.12 9.51 9.62
CA PHE A 4 -1.54 8.25 9.17
C PHE A 4 -2.64 7.19 9.06
N ILE A 5 -2.54 6.33 8.05
CA ILE A 5 -3.50 5.24 7.79
C ILE A 5 -2.71 3.95 7.62
N ILE A 6 -3.14 2.90 8.32
CA ILE A 6 -2.56 1.55 8.22
C ILE A 6 -3.59 0.65 7.54
N VAL A 7 -3.16 -0.10 6.53
CA VAL A 7 -4.01 -1.07 5.82
C VAL A 7 -3.51 -2.49 6.14
N SER A 8 -4.32 -3.28 6.85
CA SER A 8 -4.00 -4.67 7.26
C SER A 8 -4.98 -5.68 6.66
N GLY A 9 -4.64 -6.96 6.68
CA GLY A 9 -5.42 -8.06 6.11
C GLY A 9 -4.56 -9.20 5.55
N ASN A 10 -5.19 -10.29 5.13
CA ASN A 10 -4.49 -11.49 4.64
C ASN A 10 -3.74 -11.27 3.32
N ILE A 11 -2.72 -12.10 3.07
CA ILE A 11 -2.01 -12.12 1.78
C ILE A 11 -3.03 -12.38 0.66
N GLY A 12 -2.90 -11.66 -0.46
CA GLY A 12 -3.84 -11.75 -1.59
C GLY A 12 -5.13 -10.94 -1.47
N CYS A 13 -5.46 -10.36 -0.30
CA CYS A 13 -6.72 -9.61 -0.09
C CYS A 13 -6.72 -8.18 -0.70
N GLY A 14 -5.82 -7.88 -1.64
CA GLY A 14 -5.84 -6.60 -2.35
C GLY A 14 -5.35 -5.37 -1.56
N LYS A 15 -4.68 -5.55 -0.41
CA LYS A 15 -4.11 -4.44 0.40
C LYS A 15 -3.30 -3.45 -0.45
N SER A 16 -2.43 -3.96 -1.32
CA SER A 16 -1.61 -3.13 -2.20
C SER A 16 -2.48 -2.30 -3.16
N SER A 17 -3.48 -2.91 -3.80
CA SER A 17 -4.40 -2.20 -4.69
C SER A 17 -5.19 -1.11 -3.96
N LEU A 18 -5.63 -1.40 -2.73
CA LEU A 18 -6.33 -0.42 -1.89
C LEU A 18 -5.42 0.74 -1.47
N THR A 19 -4.17 0.45 -1.09
CA THR A 19 -3.18 1.49 -0.77
C THR A 19 -2.92 2.40 -1.96
N ASP A 20 -2.81 1.88 -3.19
CA ASP A 20 -2.63 2.71 -4.39
C ASP A 20 -3.81 3.66 -4.62
N LEU A 21 -5.03 3.14 -4.49
CA LEU A 21 -6.24 3.92 -4.68
C LEU A 21 -6.36 5.02 -3.62
N LEU A 22 -6.07 4.69 -2.37
CA LEU A 22 -6.08 5.65 -1.26
C LEU A 22 -5.02 6.74 -1.46
N SER A 23 -3.80 6.35 -1.86
CA SER A 23 -2.72 7.30 -2.14
C SER A 23 -3.07 8.26 -3.27
N LYS A 24 -3.64 7.76 -4.38
CA LYS A 24 -4.15 8.62 -5.47
C LYS A 24 -5.24 9.56 -4.99
N ARG A 25 -6.20 9.07 -4.20
CA ARG A 25 -7.33 9.86 -3.70
C ARG A 25 -6.91 10.93 -2.69
N LEU A 26 -5.89 10.66 -1.89
CA LEU A 26 -5.42 11.56 -0.84
C LEU A 26 -4.24 12.42 -1.28
N GLY A 27 -3.70 12.21 -2.48
CA GLY A 27 -2.49 12.87 -2.96
C GLY A 27 -1.24 12.48 -2.16
N TRP A 28 -1.23 11.26 -1.60
CA TRP A 28 -0.14 10.77 -0.75
C TRP A 28 0.84 9.91 -1.54
N LYS A 29 2.11 9.93 -1.14
CA LYS A 29 3.11 9.00 -1.63
C LYS A 29 2.99 7.70 -0.84
N ASP A 30 2.65 6.60 -1.51
CA ASP A 30 2.62 5.29 -0.89
C ASP A 30 4.04 4.80 -0.59
N TYR A 31 4.24 4.27 0.62
CA TYR A 31 5.45 3.53 0.97
C TYR A 31 5.13 2.05 0.93
N LYS A 32 5.13 1.47 -0.28
CA LYS A 32 5.09 0.02 -0.44
C LYS A 32 6.50 -0.53 -0.34
N GLY A 33 6.79 -1.25 0.74
CA GLY A 33 7.94 -2.15 0.82
C GLY A 33 7.79 -3.26 -0.23
N ARG A 34 8.18 -2.97 -1.47
CA ARG A 34 8.16 -3.92 -2.57
C ARG A 34 9.31 -4.91 -2.31
N SER A 35 9.05 -5.99 -1.58
CA SER A 35 9.88 -7.19 -1.68
C SER A 35 9.62 -7.78 -3.06
N THR A 36 10.36 -7.29 -4.06
CA THR A 36 10.54 -8.01 -5.31
C THR A 36 11.18 -9.34 -4.93
N ARG A 37 10.39 -10.41 -4.90
CA ARG A 37 10.96 -11.74 -5.11
C ARG A 37 11.34 -11.79 -6.59
N GLU A 38 12.57 -11.38 -6.88
CA GLU A 38 13.25 -11.81 -8.10
C GLU A 38 13.44 -13.32 -7.95
N ASN A 39 12.65 -14.08 -8.71
CA ASN A 39 12.94 -15.49 -8.92
C ASN A 39 14.13 -15.56 -9.89
N SER A 40 15.26 -16.05 -9.40
CA SER A 40 16.33 -16.70 -10.17
C SER A 40 16.56 -18.07 -9.56
#